data_AF-A0A8T3V714-F1
#
_entry.id   AF-A0A8T3V714-F1
#
_cell.length_a   1.000
_cell.length_b   1.000
_cell.length_c   1.000
_cell.angle_alpha   90.00
_cell.angle_beta   90.00
_cell.angle_gamma   90.00
#
_symmetry.space_group_name_H-M   'P 1'
#
loop_
_entity.id
_entity.type
_entity.pdbx_description
1 polymer ?
#
loop_
_entity_poly.entity_id
_entity_poly.type
_entity_poly.pdbx_seq_one_letter_code
_entity_poly.pdbx_strand_id
1 'polypeptide(L)'
;MDNKGNVTLEIGVILIILLMIAGIVLSLNEISTEKIVRQSENEHIQTLLEESVVNLINNPGTPPNWEVNKKGTPGLAIVNEEGQVIPNSVSYAKLLAMGSDYNKFVTKTLFNSKIKTSIELIPKESSISSVKIGNDESSNNIHSVNRMVKCDFFKKYVLKDFQNDGKCNHNHDQNSHSCDYFKVFKGNLRTFDYYLLFDEDEKYDLNYFMGSTRLVKDKSWEPVRYDEIYLNNKIEFYDDTSAIIFIHFDKPNAKALLVQLPKRFDENNINYDYFRTNDCEFILKAWY
;
A
#
# COMPACT_ATOMS: atom_id res chain seq x y z
N MET A 1 -18.50 -65.98 61.58
CA MET A 1 -18.54 -64.54 61.31
C MET A 1 -17.37 -64.21 60.41
N ASP A 2 -17.63 -64.19 59.11
CA ASP A 2 -16.63 -64.03 58.05
C ASP A 2 -16.43 -62.54 57.74
N ASN A 3 -15.83 -61.81 58.69
CA ASN A 3 -15.67 -60.35 58.57
C ASN A 3 -14.46 -59.95 57.69
N LYS A 4 -13.66 -60.91 57.23
CA LYS A 4 -12.47 -60.66 56.40
C LYS A 4 -12.78 -60.56 54.91
N GLY A 5 -13.79 -61.29 54.42
CA GLY A 5 -14.22 -61.26 53.01
C GLY A 5 -14.97 -59.97 52.64
N ASN A 6 -15.69 -59.36 53.60
CA ASN A 6 -16.42 -58.12 53.37
C ASN A 6 -15.48 -56.90 53.25
N VAL A 7 -14.43 -56.85 54.08
CA VAL A 7 -13.42 -55.78 54.07
C VAL A 7 -12.61 -55.77 52.77
N THR A 8 -12.31 -56.93 52.18
CA THR A 8 -11.57 -57.00 50.90
C THR A 8 -12.40 -56.53 49.72
N LEU A 9 -13.71 -56.81 49.72
CA LEU A 9 -14.66 -56.35 48.71
C LEU A 9 -14.86 -54.82 48.79
N GLU A 10 -15.01 -54.27 50.00
CA GLU A 10 -15.11 -52.82 50.23
C GLU A 10 -13.86 -52.07 49.74
N ILE A 11 -12.66 -52.58 50.05
CA ILE A 11 -11.39 -52.00 49.55
C ILE A 11 -11.33 -52.06 48.02
N GLY A 12 -11.75 -53.16 47.40
CA GLY A 12 -11.77 -53.30 45.93
C GLY A 12 -12.70 -52.31 45.25
N VAL A 13 -13.91 -52.10 45.79
CA VAL A 13 -14.88 -51.11 45.29
C VAL A 13 -14.33 -49.69 45.43
N ILE A 14 -13.73 -49.34 46.57
CA ILE A 14 -13.09 -48.03 46.79
C ILE A 14 -11.97 -47.80 45.78
N LEU A 15 -11.16 -48.81 45.49
CA LEU A 15 -10.07 -48.71 44.51
C LEU A 15 -10.60 -48.42 43.09
N ILE A 16 -11.68 -49.10 42.68
CA ILE A 16 -12.31 -48.87 41.37
C ILE A 16 -12.87 -47.44 41.27
N ILE A 17 -13.51 -46.95 42.33
CA ILE A 17 -14.03 -45.57 42.38
C ILE A 17 -12.87 -44.57 42.29
N LEU A 18 -11.77 -44.79 43.02
CA LEU A 18 -10.57 -43.94 42.93
C LEU A 18 -9.96 -43.92 41.53
N LEU A 19 -9.90 -45.08 40.85
CA LEU A 19 -9.41 -45.16 39.47
C LEU A 19 -10.34 -44.43 38.49
N MET A 20 -11.66 -44.53 38.65
CA MET A 20 -12.61 -43.74 37.84
C MET A 20 -12.42 -42.24 38.05
N ILE A 21 -12.33 -41.79 39.31
CA ILE A 21 -12.11 -40.38 39.63
C ILE A 21 -10.79 -39.90 39.03
N ALA A 22 -9.71 -40.67 39.18
CA ALA A 22 -8.41 -40.34 38.59
C ALA A 22 -8.49 -40.25 37.06
N GLY A 23 -9.19 -41.18 36.40
CA GLY A 23 -9.40 -41.15 34.95
C GLY A 23 -10.17 -39.91 34.48
N ILE A 24 -11.23 -39.53 35.21
CA ILE A 24 -12.00 -38.31 34.91
C ILE A 24 -11.12 -37.07 35.10
N VAL A 25 -10.35 -36.99 36.19
CA VAL A 25 -9.46 -35.86 36.46
C VAL A 25 -8.38 -35.73 35.38
N LEU A 26 -7.79 -36.84 34.93
CA LEU A 26 -6.81 -36.85 33.84
C LEU A 26 -7.42 -36.33 32.54
N SER A 27 -8.61 -36.81 32.16
CA SER A 27 -9.30 -36.33 30.94
C SER A 27 -9.64 -34.85 31.00
N LEU A 28 -10.13 -34.36 32.15
CA LEU A 28 -10.42 -32.93 32.35
C LEU A 28 -9.14 -32.09 32.27
N ASN A 29 -8.03 -32.61 32.77
CA ASN A 29 -6.74 -31.93 32.71
C ASN A 29 -6.19 -31.87 31.28
N GLU A 30 -6.33 -32.92 30.48
CA GLU A 30 -5.95 -32.93 29.07
C GLU A 30 -6.73 -31.89 28.26
N ILE A 31 -8.07 -31.88 28.39
CA ILE A 31 -8.94 -30.90 27.72
C ILE A 31 -8.58 -29.47 28.14
N SER A 32 -8.33 -29.26 29.43
CA SER A 32 -7.96 -27.94 29.95
C SER A 32 -6.60 -27.49 29.44
N THR A 33 -5.62 -28.40 29.40
CA THR A 33 -4.27 -28.12 28.89
C THR A 33 -4.31 -27.78 27.40
N GLU A 34 -5.04 -28.56 26.60
CA GLU A 34 -5.22 -28.29 25.17
C GLU A 34 -5.85 -26.91 24.93
N LYS A 35 -6.87 -26.55 25.73
CA LYS A 35 -7.51 -25.24 25.64
C LYS A 35 -6.54 -24.10 25.98
N ILE A 36 -5.73 -24.25 27.03
CA ILE A 36 -4.73 -23.25 27.43
C ILE A 36 -3.66 -23.08 26.34
N VAL A 37 -3.16 -24.18 25.78
CA VAL A 37 -2.16 -24.15 24.70
C VAL A 37 -2.71 -23.43 23.48
N ARG A 38 -3.92 -23.80 23.01
CA ARG A 38 -4.56 -23.13 21.86
C ARG A 38 -4.80 -21.64 22.11
N GLN A 39 -5.22 -21.27 23.32
CA GLN A 39 -5.41 -19.85 23.66
C GLN A 39 -4.09 -19.09 23.62
N SER A 40 -3.02 -19.66 24.18
CA SER A 40 -1.68 -19.07 24.16
C SER A 40 -1.14 -18.93 22.74
N GLU A 41 -1.35 -19.91 21.87
CA GLU A 41 -0.97 -19.85 20.45
C GLU A 41 -1.73 -18.74 19.72
N ASN A 42 -3.03 -18.61 19.95
CA ASN A 42 -3.86 -17.58 19.34
C ASN A 42 -3.44 -16.17 19.78
N GLU A 43 -3.19 -15.98 21.07
CA GLU A 43 -2.69 -14.71 21.63
C GLU A 43 -1.32 -14.37 21.04
N HIS A 44 -0.41 -15.35 20.95
CA HIS A 44 0.92 -15.15 20.37
C HIS A 44 0.86 -14.72 18.90
N ILE A 45 0.03 -15.37 18.07
CA ILE A 45 -0.15 -14.98 16.67
C ILE A 45 -0.71 -13.56 16.57
N GLN A 46 -1.71 -13.23 17.39
CA GLN A 46 -2.30 -11.90 17.38
C GLN A 46 -1.28 -10.81 17.72
N THR A 47 -0.46 -11.02 18.76
CA THR A 47 0.61 -10.08 19.12
C THR A 47 1.64 -9.95 18.00
N LEU A 48 2.08 -11.07 17.42
CA LEU A 48 3.07 -11.06 16.34
C LEU A 48 2.55 -10.33 15.09
N LEU A 49 1.27 -10.52 14.75
CA LEU A 49 0.59 -9.80 13.68
C LEU A 49 0.58 -8.30 13.96
N GLU A 50 0.17 -7.88 15.16
CA GLU A 50 0.08 -6.46 15.53
C GLU A 50 1.45 -5.78 15.46
N GLU A 51 2.49 -6.40 16.04
CA GLU A 51 3.86 -5.90 15.98
C GLU A 51 4.37 -5.82 14.54
N SER A 52 4.08 -6.84 13.72
CA SER A 52 4.45 -6.88 12.31
C SER A 52 3.80 -5.75 11.52
N VAL A 53 2.48 -5.54 11.70
CA VAL A 53 1.76 -4.44 11.05
C VAL A 53 2.33 -3.08 11.49
N VAL A 54 2.52 -2.86 12.79
CA VAL A 54 3.06 -1.61 13.32
C VAL A 54 4.45 -1.33 12.75
N ASN A 55 5.32 -2.33 12.67
CA ASN A 55 6.62 -2.16 12.03
C ASN A 55 6.48 -1.88 10.54
N LEU A 56 5.67 -2.62 9.79
CA LEU A 56 5.51 -2.45 8.34
C LEU A 56 5.06 -1.03 7.97
N ILE A 57 4.05 -0.48 8.66
CA ILE A 57 3.43 0.80 8.26
C ILE A 57 4.15 2.04 8.82
N ASN A 58 5.09 1.87 9.76
CA ASN A 58 5.83 2.98 10.38
C ASN A 58 7.33 2.95 10.10
N ASN A 59 7.88 1.81 9.70
CA ASN A 59 9.28 1.70 9.29
C ASN A 59 9.39 1.93 7.79
N PRO A 60 10.21 2.86 7.31
CA PRO A 60 10.38 3.07 5.89
C PRO A 60 11.00 1.84 5.22
N GLY A 61 11.97 1.19 5.86
CA GLY A 61 12.81 0.17 5.22
C GLY A 61 13.45 0.65 3.91
N THR A 62 14.36 -0.14 3.37
CA THR A 62 14.83 0.04 1.99
C THR A 62 15.04 -1.36 1.39
N PRO A 63 14.39 -1.72 0.27
CA PRO A 63 14.49 -3.06 -0.30
C PRO A 63 15.93 -3.58 -0.46
N PRO A 64 16.92 -2.77 -0.89
CA PRO A 64 18.33 -3.20 -0.95
C PRO A 64 18.97 -3.48 0.42
N ASN A 65 18.51 -2.81 1.49
CA ASN A 65 19.07 -2.96 2.83
C ASN A 65 18.26 -3.91 3.73
N TRP A 66 17.20 -4.55 3.21
CA TRP A 66 16.50 -5.62 3.92
C TRP A 66 17.44 -6.81 4.21
N GLU A 67 18.57 -6.92 3.49
CA GLU A 67 19.57 -7.98 3.68
C GLU A 67 20.79 -7.59 4.55
N VAL A 68 21.18 -6.30 4.54
CA VAL A 68 22.53 -5.89 5.00
C VAL A 68 22.64 -5.76 6.52
N ASN A 69 21.52 -5.59 7.21
CA ASN A 69 21.51 -5.58 8.67
C ASN A 69 20.82 -6.84 9.17
N LYS A 70 21.40 -7.52 10.18
CA LYS A 70 20.72 -8.55 11.00
C LYS A 70 19.41 -8.04 11.67
N LYS A 71 19.06 -6.77 11.45
CA LYS A 71 17.88 -6.00 11.88
C LYS A 71 17.30 -5.12 10.74
N GLY A 72 17.51 -5.46 9.47
CA GLY A 72 16.90 -4.77 8.34
C GLY A 72 15.43 -5.15 8.22
N THR A 73 14.60 -4.71 9.17
CA THR A 73 13.21 -5.13 9.23
C THR A 73 12.48 -4.60 8.00
N PRO A 74 11.74 -5.46 7.26
CA PRO A 74 10.91 -5.04 6.16
C PRO A 74 10.03 -3.87 6.59
N GLY A 75 9.92 -2.87 5.72
CA GLY A 75 9.23 -1.62 6.03
C GLY A 75 8.59 -1.10 4.76
N LEU A 76 7.37 -0.60 4.89
CA LEU A 76 6.56 -0.09 3.79
C LEU A 76 6.34 1.41 3.90
N ALA A 77 6.67 2.07 5.02
CA ALA A 77 6.34 3.48 5.20
C ALA A 77 6.92 4.38 4.09
N ILE A 78 6.12 5.36 3.67
CA ILE A 78 6.47 6.37 2.67
C ILE A 78 7.52 7.30 3.27
N VAL A 79 8.49 7.71 2.45
CA VAL A 79 9.44 8.78 2.77
C VAL A 79 9.11 9.95 1.85
N ASN A 80 8.83 11.12 2.41
CA ASN A 80 8.52 12.31 1.63
C ASN A 80 9.79 12.91 0.97
N GLU A 81 9.61 13.97 0.19
CA GLU A 81 10.70 14.66 -0.51
C GLU A 81 11.74 15.26 0.45
N GLU A 82 11.35 15.59 1.68
CA GLU A 82 12.22 16.08 2.75
C GLU A 82 13.00 14.96 3.46
N GLY A 83 12.82 13.70 3.05
CA GLY A 83 13.45 12.55 3.67
C GLY A 83 12.80 12.10 4.99
N GLN A 84 11.63 12.64 5.34
CA GLN A 84 10.88 12.29 6.55
C GLN A 84 9.96 11.09 6.30
N VAL A 85 9.85 10.22 7.31
CA VAL A 85 8.94 9.09 7.28
C VAL A 85 7.52 9.55 7.56
N ILE A 86 6.59 9.18 6.70
CA ILE A 86 5.16 9.34 6.94
C ILE A 86 4.66 8.11 7.70
N PRO A 87 4.31 8.21 9.00
CA PRO A 87 3.80 7.06 9.74
C PRO A 87 2.43 6.60 9.23
N ASN A 88 2.04 5.38 9.57
CA ASN A 88 0.80 4.74 9.11
C ASN A 88 0.62 4.86 7.59
N SER A 89 1.66 4.49 6.84
CA SER A 89 1.64 4.57 5.39
C SER A 89 2.28 3.36 4.72
N VAL A 90 1.93 3.16 3.45
CA VAL A 90 2.39 2.06 2.62
C VAL A 90 2.81 2.59 1.27
N SER A 91 4.09 2.41 0.97
CA SER A 91 4.65 2.66 -0.34
C SER A 91 4.35 1.46 -1.25
N TYR A 92 3.60 1.71 -2.31
CA TYR A 92 3.16 0.64 -3.22
C TYR A 92 4.34 -0.04 -3.92
N ALA A 93 5.36 0.73 -4.29
CA ALA A 93 6.58 0.18 -4.88
C ALA A 93 7.28 -0.80 -3.92
N LYS A 94 7.29 -0.50 -2.61
CA LYS A 94 7.85 -1.40 -1.58
C LYS A 94 6.98 -2.63 -1.37
N LEU A 95 5.65 -2.48 -1.42
CA LEU A 95 4.72 -3.60 -1.34
C LEU A 95 4.91 -4.58 -2.51
N LEU A 96 5.04 -4.07 -3.74
CA LEU A 96 5.32 -4.91 -4.91
C LEU A 96 6.69 -5.60 -4.82
N ALA A 97 7.72 -4.89 -4.36
CA ALA A 97 9.05 -5.46 -4.12
C ALA A 97 9.04 -6.53 -3.01
N MET A 98 8.18 -6.38 -2.01
CA MET A 98 7.95 -7.39 -0.99
C MET A 98 7.23 -8.61 -1.57
N GLY A 99 6.23 -8.39 -2.42
CA GLY A 99 5.47 -9.46 -3.08
C GLY A 99 6.31 -10.33 -4.01
N SER A 100 7.31 -9.76 -4.69
CA SER A 100 8.16 -10.52 -5.62
C SER A 100 9.04 -11.58 -4.94
N ASP A 101 9.37 -11.43 -3.65
CA ASP A 101 10.02 -12.44 -2.83
C ASP A 101 9.40 -12.50 -1.41
N TYR A 102 8.09 -12.76 -1.39
CA TYR A 102 7.29 -12.75 -0.16
C TYR A 102 7.82 -13.74 0.89
N ASN A 103 8.24 -14.92 0.45
CA ASN A 103 8.76 -15.95 1.34
C ASN A 103 10.01 -15.47 2.10
N LYS A 104 10.91 -14.76 1.43
CA LYS A 104 12.11 -14.22 2.07
C LYS A 104 11.78 -13.06 3.01
N PHE A 105 11.04 -12.08 2.54
CA PHE A 105 10.85 -10.83 3.28
C PHE A 105 9.79 -10.92 4.37
N VAL A 106 8.77 -11.77 4.22
CA VAL A 106 7.69 -11.88 5.19
C VAL A 106 7.76 -13.22 5.92
N THR A 107 7.60 -14.33 5.20
CA THR A 107 7.48 -15.65 5.82
C THR A 107 8.71 -16.02 6.67
N LYS A 108 9.93 -15.83 6.16
CA LYS A 108 11.17 -16.12 6.89
C LYS A 108 11.52 -15.06 7.92
N THR A 109 11.41 -13.79 7.56
CA THR A 109 11.96 -12.68 8.37
C THR A 109 11.02 -12.26 9.50
N LEU A 110 9.70 -12.24 9.25
CA LEU A 110 8.70 -11.81 10.23
C LEU A 110 8.06 -13.00 10.96
N PHE A 111 7.90 -14.15 10.28
CA PHE A 111 7.10 -15.27 10.78
C PHE A 111 7.86 -16.60 10.94
N ASN A 112 9.19 -16.61 10.80
CA ASN A 112 10.05 -17.78 10.98
C ASN A 112 9.59 -19.06 10.23
N SER A 113 8.94 -18.90 9.08
CA SER A 113 8.42 -19.97 8.21
C SER A 113 7.37 -20.91 8.80
N LYS A 114 6.80 -20.58 9.96
CA LYS A 114 5.79 -21.43 10.62
C LYS A 114 4.36 -21.02 10.31
N ILE A 115 4.16 -19.75 9.98
CA ILE A 115 2.85 -19.13 9.80
C ILE A 115 2.75 -18.65 8.35
N LYS A 116 1.68 -19.06 7.66
CA LYS A 116 1.34 -18.55 6.34
C LYS A 116 0.66 -17.21 6.49
N THR A 117 0.95 -16.29 5.58
CA THR A 117 0.43 -14.94 5.67
C THR A 117 0.06 -14.39 4.31
N SER A 118 -0.87 -13.45 4.30
CA SER A 118 -1.15 -12.60 3.14
C SER A 118 -1.32 -11.16 3.58
N ILE A 119 -0.88 -10.24 2.74
CA ILE A 119 -1.14 -8.80 2.88
C ILE A 119 -2.09 -8.39 1.76
N GLU A 120 -3.11 -7.63 2.12
CA GLU A 120 -4.04 -7.01 1.19
C GLU A 120 -4.09 -5.50 1.45
N LEU A 121 -4.01 -4.73 0.38
CA LEU A 121 -4.13 -3.27 0.39
C LEU A 121 -5.37 -2.90 -0.43
N ILE A 122 -6.39 -2.38 0.25
CA ILE A 122 -7.68 -2.04 -0.36
C ILE A 122 -7.83 -0.50 -0.35
N PRO A 123 -7.76 0.17 -1.50
CA PRO A 123 -7.99 1.60 -1.57
C PRO A 123 -9.46 1.93 -1.27
N LYS A 124 -9.70 3.10 -0.67
CA LYS A 124 -11.07 3.62 -0.52
C LYS A 124 -11.66 4.10 -1.85
N GLU A 125 -10.82 4.59 -2.75
CA GLU A 125 -11.24 5.00 -4.08
C GLU A 125 -11.51 3.76 -4.95
N SER A 126 -12.73 3.66 -5.48
CA SER A 126 -13.17 2.52 -6.29
C SER A 126 -12.52 2.46 -7.68
N SER A 127 -11.95 3.58 -8.14
CA SER A 127 -11.16 3.68 -9.37
C SER A 127 -9.82 2.94 -9.28
N ILE A 128 -9.36 2.61 -8.06
CA ILE A 128 -8.10 1.92 -7.82
C ILE A 128 -8.37 0.46 -7.45
N SER A 129 -7.65 -0.46 -8.08
CA SER A 129 -7.75 -1.90 -7.77
C SER A 129 -7.03 -2.24 -6.46
N SER A 130 -7.59 -3.19 -5.70
CA SER A 130 -6.92 -3.75 -4.53
C SER A 130 -5.71 -4.60 -4.94
N VAL A 131 -4.77 -4.73 -4.01
CA VAL A 131 -3.53 -5.47 -4.23
C VAL A 131 -3.37 -6.50 -3.13
N LYS A 132 -3.23 -7.77 -3.52
CA LYS A 132 -2.99 -8.88 -2.58
C LYS A 132 -1.64 -9.54 -2.90
N ILE A 133 -0.85 -9.76 -1.86
CA ILE A 133 0.43 -10.49 -1.92
C ILE A 133 0.50 -11.55 -0.83
N GLY A 134 1.25 -12.62 -1.08
CA GLY A 134 1.50 -13.67 -0.11
C GLY A 134 0.82 -14.98 -0.44
N ASN A 135 0.54 -15.78 0.59
CA ASN A 135 -0.03 -17.11 0.44
C ASN A 135 -1.52 -17.07 0.14
N ASP A 136 -2.03 -18.08 -0.56
CA ASP A 136 -3.46 -18.28 -0.75
C ASP A 136 -4.12 -18.76 0.54
N GLU A 137 -5.23 -18.13 0.92
CA GLU A 137 -6.02 -18.50 2.09
C GLU A 137 -6.55 -19.93 1.94
N SER A 138 -6.13 -20.81 2.85
CA SER A 138 -6.45 -22.25 2.78
C SER A 138 -7.01 -22.81 4.09
N SER A 139 -7.23 -21.97 5.09
CA SER A 139 -7.62 -22.37 6.45
C SER A 139 -8.82 -21.58 6.93
N ASN A 140 -9.65 -22.20 7.78
CA ASN A 140 -10.82 -21.55 8.39
C ASN A 140 -10.44 -20.70 9.61
N ASN A 141 -9.27 -20.93 10.21
CA ASN A 141 -8.79 -20.18 11.38
C ASN A 141 -7.82 -19.08 10.92
N ILE A 142 -8.38 -17.94 10.52
CA ILE A 142 -7.63 -16.79 10.04
C ILE A 142 -7.60 -15.72 11.13
N HIS A 143 -6.39 -15.35 11.53
CA HIS A 143 -6.15 -14.16 12.34
C HIS A 143 -5.94 -12.97 11.40
N SER A 144 -6.47 -11.80 11.73
CA SER A 144 -6.32 -10.62 10.88
C SER A 144 -6.12 -9.36 11.71
N VAL A 145 -5.24 -8.50 11.23
CA VAL A 145 -5.05 -7.14 11.74
C VAL A 145 -5.27 -6.18 10.59
N ASN A 146 -6.13 -5.20 10.84
CA ASN A 146 -6.52 -4.17 9.90
C ASN A 146 -6.10 -2.79 10.43
N ARG A 147 -5.49 -1.97 9.57
CA ARG A 147 -5.17 -0.57 9.84
C ARG A 147 -5.51 0.31 8.64
N MET A 148 -6.04 1.49 8.92
CA MET A 148 -6.13 2.57 7.93
C MET A 148 -4.75 3.18 7.71
N VAL A 149 -4.33 3.30 6.45
CA VAL A 149 -3.02 3.82 6.06
C VAL A 149 -3.11 4.77 4.86
N LYS A 150 -2.08 5.61 4.68
CA LYS A 150 -1.86 6.38 3.44
C LYS A 150 -1.09 5.57 2.41
N CYS A 151 -1.46 5.63 1.13
CA CYS A 151 -0.83 4.86 0.05
C CYS A 151 -0.40 5.76 -1.12
N ASP A 152 0.74 5.45 -1.75
CA ASP A 152 1.34 6.27 -2.83
C ASP A 152 1.38 5.61 -4.22
N PHE A 153 0.60 4.54 -4.47
CA PHE A 153 0.50 3.78 -5.74
C PHE A 153 1.54 4.17 -6.81
N PHE A 154 1.18 5.05 -7.74
CA PHE A 154 2.04 5.51 -8.82
C PHE A 154 2.49 6.97 -8.66
N LYS A 155 2.30 7.57 -7.47
CA LYS A 155 2.65 8.97 -7.16
C LYS A 155 4.09 9.35 -7.49
N LYS A 156 5.03 8.42 -7.40
CA LYS A 156 6.44 8.64 -7.75
C LYS A 156 6.66 9.11 -9.21
N TYR A 157 5.68 8.95 -10.09
CA TYR A 157 5.73 9.39 -11.48
C TYR A 157 5.10 10.77 -11.70
N VAL A 158 4.53 11.38 -10.68
CA VAL A 158 4.03 12.76 -10.73
C VAL A 158 5.21 13.71 -10.83
N LEU A 159 5.21 14.51 -11.89
CA LEU A 159 6.14 15.62 -12.04
C LEU A 159 5.61 16.88 -11.35
N LYS A 160 4.32 17.17 -11.54
CA LYS A 160 3.65 18.37 -11.03
C LYS A 160 2.23 18.08 -10.57
N ASP A 161 1.86 18.77 -9.50
CA ASP A 161 0.51 18.78 -8.94
C ASP A 161 0.00 20.22 -8.97
N PHE A 162 -1.06 20.45 -9.76
CA PHE A 162 -1.61 21.78 -10.03
C PHE A 162 -2.56 22.28 -8.93
N GLN A 163 -2.76 21.49 -7.87
CA GLN A 163 -3.35 21.99 -6.63
C GLN A 163 -2.39 22.86 -5.83
N ASN A 164 -1.08 22.80 -6.12
CA ASN A 164 -0.06 23.60 -5.46
C ASN A 164 0.40 24.76 -6.34
N ASP A 165 0.93 25.80 -5.71
CA ASP A 165 1.45 26.98 -6.41
C ASP A 165 2.68 26.60 -7.26
N GLY A 166 2.55 26.83 -8.57
CA GLY A 166 3.64 26.65 -9.53
C GLY A 166 4.10 27.96 -10.16
N LYS A 167 5.09 27.87 -11.06
CA LYS A 167 5.61 29.04 -11.77
C LYS A 167 4.88 29.24 -13.09
N CYS A 168 4.51 30.50 -13.35
CA CYS A 168 3.88 30.93 -14.59
C CYS A 168 4.85 31.82 -15.41
N ASN A 169 4.87 31.66 -16.72
CA ASN A 169 5.52 32.62 -17.65
C ASN A 169 4.58 33.77 -18.06
N HIS A 170 3.31 33.72 -17.65
CA HIS A 170 2.36 34.82 -17.75
C HIS A 170 2.19 35.49 -16.38
N ASN A 171 1.82 36.77 -16.36
CA ASN A 171 1.50 37.48 -15.13
C ASN A 171 0.08 37.14 -14.65
N HIS A 172 -0.24 35.84 -14.54
CA HIS A 172 -1.53 35.37 -14.04
C HIS A 172 -1.56 35.49 -12.51
N ASP A 173 -2.70 35.93 -11.98
CA ASP A 173 -2.97 35.86 -10.55
C ASP A 173 -3.23 34.40 -10.16
N GLN A 174 -2.43 33.87 -9.22
CA GLN A 174 -2.55 32.50 -8.71
C GLN A 174 -3.90 32.24 -8.02
N ASN A 175 -4.62 33.29 -7.60
CA ASN A 175 -5.98 33.16 -7.07
C ASN A 175 -7.04 32.88 -8.14
N SER A 176 -6.66 32.95 -9.42
CA SER A 176 -7.55 32.70 -10.56
C SER A 176 -7.05 31.59 -11.48
N HIS A 177 -5.79 31.17 -11.35
CA HIS A 177 -5.16 30.22 -12.27
C HIS A 177 -4.19 29.30 -11.54
N SER A 178 -4.21 28.01 -11.88
CA SER A 178 -3.13 27.07 -11.56
C SER A 178 -2.16 26.97 -12.72
N CYS A 179 -0.88 27.23 -12.49
CA CYS A 179 0.13 27.23 -13.55
C CYS A 179 1.42 26.58 -13.06
N ASP A 180 2.04 25.74 -13.89
CA ASP A 180 3.40 25.26 -13.64
C ASP A 180 4.12 24.92 -14.96
N TYR A 181 5.39 24.60 -14.88
CA TYR A 181 6.23 24.27 -16.01
C TYR A 181 7.06 23.03 -15.77
N PHE A 182 7.47 22.39 -16.86
CA PHE A 182 8.45 21.32 -16.82
C PHE A 182 9.43 21.43 -17.98
N LYS A 183 10.64 20.95 -17.74
CA LYS A 183 11.66 20.82 -18.77
C LYS A 183 11.69 19.39 -19.29
N VAL A 184 11.64 19.24 -20.60
CA VAL A 184 11.66 17.94 -21.29
C VAL A 184 12.80 17.91 -22.29
N PHE A 185 13.56 16.82 -22.35
CA PHE A 185 14.56 16.61 -23.39
C PHE A 185 14.02 15.68 -24.47
N LYS A 186 14.45 15.88 -25.73
CA LYS A 186 14.06 15.01 -26.87
C LYS A 186 14.31 13.53 -26.58
N GLY A 187 15.39 13.23 -25.85
CA GLY A 187 15.72 11.87 -25.41
C GLY A 187 14.67 11.25 -24.47
N ASN A 188 14.03 12.04 -23.60
CA ASN A 188 13.01 11.54 -22.68
C ASN A 188 11.80 10.98 -23.43
N LEU A 189 11.40 11.58 -24.56
CA LEU A 189 10.23 11.13 -25.32
C LEU A 189 10.40 9.73 -25.94
N ARG A 190 11.64 9.22 -25.99
CA ARG A 190 11.93 7.85 -26.44
C ARG A 190 11.67 6.81 -25.35
N THR A 191 11.74 7.19 -24.09
CA THR A 191 11.66 6.28 -22.93
C THR A 191 10.44 6.55 -22.05
N PHE A 192 9.83 7.73 -22.17
CA PHE A 192 8.71 8.17 -21.36
C PHE A 192 7.56 8.77 -22.19
N ASP A 193 6.37 8.64 -21.64
CA ASP A 193 5.14 9.29 -22.06
C ASP A 193 4.69 10.28 -20.99
N TYR A 194 4.19 11.43 -21.43
CA TYR A 194 3.72 12.50 -20.57
C TYR A 194 2.22 12.65 -20.74
N TYR A 195 1.52 12.74 -19.62
CA TYR A 195 0.07 12.92 -19.57
C TYR A 195 -0.29 14.04 -18.61
N LEU A 196 -1.33 14.80 -18.95
CA LEU A 196 -2.13 15.52 -17.96
C LEU A 196 -3.27 14.61 -17.54
N LEU A 197 -3.41 14.39 -16.24
CA LEU A 197 -4.51 13.62 -15.65
C LEU A 197 -5.39 14.55 -14.85
N PHE A 198 -6.70 14.32 -14.90
CA PHE A 198 -7.72 15.15 -14.28
C PHE A 198 -8.60 14.33 -13.36
N ASP A 199 -8.97 14.91 -12.24
CA ASP A 199 -10.07 14.42 -11.41
C ASP A 199 -11.37 14.49 -12.22
N GLU A 200 -12.24 13.49 -12.07
CA GLU A 200 -13.49 13.40 -12.85
C GLU A 200 -14.38 14.64 -12.65
N ASP A 201 -14.34 15.26 -11.46
CA ASP A 201 -15.11 16.46 -11.13
C ASP A 201 -14.63 17.72 -11.91
N GLU A 202 -13.43 17.72 -12.48
CA GLU A 202 -12.90 18.85 -13.26
C GLU A 202 -13.27 18.77 -14.75
N LYS A 203 -13.88 17.67 -15.17
CA LYS A 203 -14.26 17.45 -16.56
C LYS A 203 -15.33 18.46 -16.98
N TYR A 204 -15.11 19.12 -18.11
CA TYR A 204 -15.96 20.18 -18.66
C TYR A 204 -16.02 21.50 -17.87
N ASP A 205 -15.53 21.52 -16.63
CA ASP A 205 -15.50 22.70 -15.75
C ASP A 205 -14.11 23.37 -15.69
N LEU A 206 -13.09 22.73 -16.26
CA LEU A 206 -11.73 23.24 -16.34
C LEU A 206 -11.32 23.50 -17.79
N ASN A 207 -10.66 24.62 -18.05
CA ASN A 207 -9.95 24.86 -19.30
C ASN A 207 -8.45 24.90 -19.08
N TYR A 208 -7.70 24.50 -20.11
CA TYR A 208 -6.25 24.49 -20.08
C TYR A 208 -5.64 25.04 -21.36
N PHE A 209 -4.41 25.51 -21.27
CA PHE A 209 -3.57 25.68 -22.46
C PHE A 209 -2.11 25.39 -22.11
N MET A 210 -1.33 25.01 -23.13
CA MET A 210 0.10 24.73 -22.98
C MET A 210 0.91 25.83 -23.63
N GLY A 211 1.78 26.51 -22.88
CA GLY A 211 2.74 27.52 -23.33
C GLY A 211 4.16 26.96 -23.54
N SER A 212 5.04 27.74 -24.17
CA SER A 212 6.48 27.48 -24.17
C SER A 212 7.24 28.80 -23.99
N THR A 213 8.55 28.76 -23.72
CA THR A 213 9.37 29.99 -23.65
C THR A 213 9.50 30.72 -25.00
N ARG A 214 9.20 30.06 -26.13
CA ARG A 214 9.20 30.65 -27.48
C ARG A 214 7.78 30.58 -28.08
N LEU A 215 7.28 31.72 -28.62
CA LEU A 215 5.96 32.01 -29.25
C LEU A 215 4.81 32.40 -28.29
N VAL A 216 4.10 33.55 -28.38
CA VAL A 216 3.72 34.54 -29.44
C VAL A 216 2.56 34.11 -30.38
N LYS A 217 1.81 33.05 -30.07
CA LYS A 217 0.48 32.85 -30.68
C LYS A 217 -0.59 32.96 -29.60
N ASP A 218 -1.71 33.61 -29.94
CA ASP A 218 -2.91 33.58 -29.11
C ASP A 218 -3.28 32.11 -28.89
N LYS A 219 -3.04 31.64 -27.66
CA LYS A 219 -3.45 30.31 -27.25
C LYS A 219 -4.84 30.45 -26.64
N SER A 220 -5.83 29.88 -27.32
CA SER A 220 -7.16 29.77 -26.78
C SER A 220 -7.18 28.70 -25.70
N TRP A 221 -7.89 28.98 -24.62
CA TRP A 221 -8.29 28.00 -23.62
C TRP A 221 -9.00 26.82 -24.29
N GLU A 222 -8.52 25.60 -24.03
CA GLU A 222 -9.13 24.35 -24.46
C GLU A 222 -9.90 23.74 -23.28
N PRO A 223 -11.18 23.36 -23.44
CA PRO A 223 -11.91 22.67 -22.38
C PRO A 223 -11.35 21.26 -22.15
N VAL A 224 -11.23 20.88 -20.88
CA VAL A 224 -10.91 19.50 -20.48
C VAL A 224 -12.14 18.63 -20.76
N ARG A 225 -12.02 17.72 -21.73
CA ARG A 225 -13.10 16.80 -22.13
C ARG A 225 -12.82 15.34 -21.79
N TYR A 226 -11.60 15.04 -21.39
CA TYR A 226 -11.08 13.71 -21.14
C TYR A 226 -10.31 13.74 -19.82
N ASP A 227 -10.32 12.61 -19.13
CA ASP A 227 -9.71 12.46 -17.80
C ASP A 227 -8.18 12.31 -17.92
N GLU A 228 -7.71 12.04 -19.14
CA GLU A 228 -6.30 12.03 -19.52
C GLU A 228 -6.07 12.75 -20.85
N ILE A 229 -4.95 13.45 -20.96
CA ILE A 229 -4.49 14.10 -22.20
C ILE A 229 -3.03 13.73 -22.45
N TYR A 230 -2.79 13.01 -23.53
CA TYR A 230 -1.44 12.69 -24.01
C TYR A 230 -0.71 13.95 -24.51
N LEU A 231 0.53 14.16 -24.05
CA LEU A 231 1.27 15.39 -24.31
C LEU A 231 2.41 15.24 -25.30
N ASN A 232 2.97 14.04 -25.55
CA ASN A 232 4.21 13.95 -26.34
C ASN A 232 4.07 14.50 -27.76
N ASN A 233 2.89 14.37 -28.37
CA ASN A 233 2.57 14.92 -29.69
C ASN A 233 2.28 16.44 -29.66
N LYS A 234 2.08 17.03 -28.49
CA LYS A 234 1.87 18.47 -28.27
C LYS A 234 3.16 19.22 -27.89
N ILE A 235 4.24 18.50 -27.59
CA ILE A 235 5.54 19.08 -27.22
C ILE A 235 6.32 19.43 -28.49
N GLU A 236 6.48 20.73 -28.75
CA GLU A 236 7.29 21.24 -29.86
C GLU A 236 8.71 21.61 -29.40
N PHE A 237 9.71 21.16 -30.16
CA PHE A 237 11.11 21.53 -29.95
C PHE A 237 11.59 22.41 -31.10
N TYR A 238 11.84 23.69 -30.84
CA TYR A 238 12.22 24.64 -31.88
C TYR A 238 13.71 24.57 -32.24
N ASP A 239 14.63 24.74 -31.27
CA ASP A 239 16.07 24.87 -31.58
C ASP A 239 17.00 24.04 -30.68
N ASP A 240 16.47 23.32 -29.69
CA ASP A 240 17.25 22.69 -28.62
C ASP A 240 17.03 21.16 -28.52
N THR A 241 17.93 20.50 -27.78
CA THR A 241 17.73 19.14 -27.25
C THR A 241 16.69 19.11 -26.14
N SER A 242 16.18 20.26 -25.69
CA SER A 242 15.17 20.40 -24.65
C SER A 242 14.14 21.49 -24.94
N ALA A 243 12.95 21.36 -24.35
CA ALA A 243 11.92 22.39 -24.33
C ALA A 243 11.50 22.68 -22.88
N ILE A 244 11.08 23.92 -22.63
CA ILE A 244 10.39 24.30 -21.39
C ILE A 244 8.94 24.54 -21.75
N ILE A 245 8.06 23.73 -21.17
CA ILE A 245 6.62 23.75 -21.43
C ILE A 245 5.93 24.27 -20.18
N PHE A 246 5.07 25.26 -20.36
CA PHE A 246 4.19 25.77 -19.32
C PHE A 246 2.79 25.20 -19.53
N ILE A 247 2.09 24.91 -18.45
CA ILE A 247 0.71 24.44 -18.45
C ILE A 247 -0.06 25.37 -17.54
N HIS A 248 -1.20 25.85 -18.04
CA HIS A 248 -2.05 26.80 -17.36
C HIS A 248 -3.47 26.26 -17.31
N PHE A 249 -4.12 26.50 -16.19
CA PHE A 249 -5.53 26.25 -15.94
C PHE A 249 -6.23 27.56 -15.57
N ASP A 250 -7.48 27.72 -15.99
CA ASP A 250 -8.30 28.93 -15.76
C ASP A 250 -9.01 28.95 -14.40
N LYS A 251 -8.56 28.07 -13.50
CA LYS A 251 -9.07 27.89 -12.15
C LYS A 251 -7.89 27.69 -11.20
N PRO A 252 -7.94 28.27 -9.98
CA PRO A 252 -6.96 27.98 -8.94
C PRO A 252 -7.15 26.57 -8.38
N ASN A 253 -6.09 26.00 -7.81
CA ASN A 253 -6.06 24.66 -7.21
C ASN A 253 -6.67 23.56 -8.10
N ALA A 254 -6.42 23.65 -9.42
CA ALA A 254 -6.94 22.68 -10.38
C ALA A 254 -6.55 21.25 -9.97
N LYS A 255 -7.53 20.35 -9.83
CA LYS A 255 -7.28 18.93 -9.53
C LYS A 255 -6.73 18.22 -10.78
N ALA A 256 -5.48 18.53 -11.12
CA ALA A 256 -4.79 17.99 -12.27
C ALA A 256 -3.35 17.60 -11.89
N LEU A 257 -2.83 16.56 -12.53
CA LEU A 257 -1.46 16.07 -12.35
C LEU A 257 -0.75 16.01 -13.71
N LEU A 258 0.50 16.47 -13.76
CA LEU A 258 1.42 16.13 -14.84
C LEU A 258 2.21 14.90 -14.42
N VAL A 259 2.12 13.83 -15.20
CA VAL A 259 2.82 12.57 -14.93
C VAL A 259 3.81 12.23 -16.05
N GLN A 260 4.91 11.58 -15.67
CA GLN A 260 5.89 11.01 -16.59
C GLN A 260 5.95 9.49 -16.39
N LEU A 261 5.40 8.75 -17.35
CA LEU A 261 5.29 7.30 -17.30
C LEU A 261 6.32 6.65 -18.20
N PRO A 262 6.95 5.53 -17.80
CA PRO A 262 7.80 4.78 -18.71
C PRO A 262 6.96 4.29 -19.89
N LYS A 263 7.57 4.22 -21.08
CA LYS A 263 6.95 3.60 -22.26
C LYS A 263 6.46 2.20 -21.91
N ARG A 264 5.27 1.83 -22.39
CA ARG A 264 4.58 0.55 -22.08
C ARG A 264 4.11 0.44 -20.63
N PHE A 265 3.81 1.56 -19.99
CA PHE A 265 3.03 1.56 -18.76
C PHE A 265 1.64 0.97 -19.03
N ASP A 266 1.04 0.31 -18.04
CA ASP A 266 -0.29 -0.28 -18.16
C ASP A 266 -1.35 0.83 -18.23
N GLU A 267 -2.01 0.94 -19.39
CA GLU A 267 -3.00 1.98 -19.69
C GLU A 267 -4.20 1.93 -18.74
N ASN A 268 -4.53 0.77 -18.19
CA ASN A 268 -5.64 0.64 -17.23
C ASN A 268 -5.40 1.38 -15.89
N ASN A 269 -4.14 1.74 -15.63
CA ASN A 269 -3.74 2.44 -14.42
C ASN A 269 -3.46 3.93 -14.66
N ILE A 270 -3.73 4.46 -15.85
CA ILE A 270 -3.56 5.87 -16.19
C ILE A 270 -4.84 6.61 -15.79
N ASN A 271 -5.00 6.82 -14.48
CA ASN A 271 -6.12 7.55 -13.90
C ASN A 271 -5.61 8.42 -12.74
N TYR A 272 -6.15 9.63 -12.60
CA TYR A 272 -5.76 10.62 -11.59
C TYR A 272 -5.56 10.03 -10.18
N ASP A 273 -6.46 9.17 -9.72
CA ASP A 273 -6.44 8.61 -8.36
C ASP A 273 -5.24 7.71 -8.09
N TYR A 274 -4.73 7.00 -9.10
CA TYR A 274 -3.53 6.18 -8.95
C TYR A 274 -2.26 7.00 -8.66
N PHE A 275 -2.24 8.29 -9.01
CA PHE A 275 -1.07 9.15 -8.92
C PHE A 275 -1.08 10.09 -7.72
N ARG A 276 -2.13 10.06 -6.89
CA ARG A 276 -2.20 10.81 -5.63
C ARG A 276 -1.95 9.91 -4.42
N THR A 277 -1.89 10.53 -3.24
CA THR A 277 -1.88 9.78 -1.98
C THR A 277 -3.31 9.48 -1.56
N ASN A 278 -3.63 8.21 -1.34
CA ASN A 278 -4.98 7.75 -0.99
C ASN A 278 -5.05 7.16 0.41
N ASP A 279 -6.24 7.12 0.99
CA ASP A 279 -6.53 6.31 2.17
C ASP A 279 -6.84 4.87 1.74
N CYS A 280 -6.19 3.91 2.38
CA CYS A 280 -6.41 2.49 2.17
C CYS A 280 -6.61 1.74 3.47
N GLU A 281 -7.28 0.60 3.37
CA GLU A 281 -7.29 -0.44 4.37
C GLU A 281 -6.10 -1.38 4.12
N PHE A 282 -5.23 -1.53 5.12
CA PHE A 282 -4.13 -2.49 5.12
C PHE A 282 -4.50 -3.67 6.00
N ILE A 283 -4.61 -4.85 5.40
CA ILE A 283 -5.01 -6.09 6.06
C ILE A 283 -3.85 -7.06 6.03
N LEU A 284 -3.35 -7.47 7.19
CA LEU A 284 -2.43 -8.59 7.33
C LEU A 284 -3.18 -9.77 7.92
N LYS A 285 -3.22 -10.90 7.20
CA LYS A 285 -3.84 -12.15 7.61
C LYS A 285 -2.77 -13.20 7.90
N ALA A 286 -3.02 -14.05 8.89
CA ALA A 286 -2.18 -15.20 9.24
C ALA A 286 -2.99 -16.46 9.53
N TRP A 287 -2.45 -17.61 9.14
CA TRP A 287 -2.98 -18.95 9.45
C TRP A 287 -1.85 -19.99 9.44
N TYR A 288 -2.14 -21.19 9.95
CA TYR A 288 -1.25 -22.36 9.87
C TYR A 288 -1.48 -23.14 8.56
#